data_AF-D3YC70-F1
#
_entry.id   AF-D3YC70-F1
#
_cell.length_a   1.000
_cell.length_b   1.000
_cell.length_c   1.000
_cell.angle_alpha   90.00
_cell.angle_beta   90.00
_cell.angle_gamma   90.00
#
_symmetry.space_group_name_H-M   'P 1'
#
loop_
_entity.id
_entity.type
_entity.pdbx_description
1 polymer ?
#
loop_
_entity_poly.entity_id
_entity_poly.type
_entity_poly.pdbx_seq_one_letter_code
_entity_poly.pdbx_strand_id
1 'polypeptide(L)' 'EDGIMDAANFEQFLQERIKVNGKAGNLGGGVVTIERSKSKITVTSEVPFSKR' A
#
# COMPACT_ATOMS: atom_id res chain seq x y z
N GLU A 1 -12.10 12.96 -12.64
CA GLU A 1 -10.81 12.31 -12.40
C GLU A 1 -9.87 12.88 -13.46
N ASP A 2 -8.95 13.79 -13.06
CA ASP A 2 -8.20 14.66 -13.99
C ASP A 2 -7.08 13.93 -14.77
N GLY A 3 -6.98 12.60 -14.64
CA GLY A 3 -6.01 11.78 -15.35
C GLY A 3 -4.55 11.90 -14.91
N ILE A 4 -4.26 12.77 -13.92
CA ILE A 4 -2.89 13.02 -13.42
C ILE A 4 -2.42 11.90 -12.48
N MET A 5 -3.33 11.27 -11.72
CA MET A 5 -3.00 10.20 -10.77
C MET A 5 -3.40 8.84 -11.32
N ASP A 6 -2.43 7.94 -11.42
CA ASP A 6 -2.66 6.54 -11.73
C ASP A 6 -2.72 5.72 -10.42
N ALA A 7 -3.92 5.31 -10.06
CA ALA A 7 -4.16 4.54 -8.84
C ALA A 7 -3.50 3.15 -8.87
N ALA A 8 -3.33 2.53 -10.05
CA ALA A 8 -2.70 1.23 -10.18
C ALA A 8 -1.18 1.33 -9.96
N ASN A 9 -0.55 2.36 -10.55
CA ASN A 9 0.86 2.65 -10.30
C ASN A 9 1.10 3.04 -8.84
N PHE A 10 0.18 3.79 -8.21
CA PHE A 10 0.29 4.14 -6.80
C PHE A 10 0.12 2.93 -5.86
N GLU A 11 -0.78 2.00 -6.18
CA GLU A 11 -0.92 0.71 -5.48
C GLU A 11 0.40 -0.07 -5.51
N GLN A 12 1.01 -0.23 -6.69
CA GLN A 12 2.27 -0.94 -6.85
C GLN A 12 3.41 -0.26 -6.08
N PHE A 13 3.49 1.07 -6.17
CA PHE A 13 4.46 1.85 -5.39
C PHE A 13 4.35 1.57 -3.89
N LEU A 14 3.13 1.51 -3.35
CA LEU A 14 2.91 1.22 -1.94
C LEU A 14 3.30 -0.23 -1.59
N GLN A 15 3.00 -1.21 -2.44
CA GLN A 15 3.43 -2.60 -2.25
C GLN A 15 4.96 -2.75 -2.19
N GLU A 16 5.68 -2.00 -3.01
CA GLU A 16 7.14 -2.05 -3.07
C GLU A 16 7.81 -1.25 -1.95
N ARG A 17 7.23 -0.12 -1.53
CA ARG A 17 7.87 0.82 -0.60
C ARG A 17 7.49 0.62 0.86
N ILE A 18 6.31 0.07 1.15
CA ILE A 18 5.91 -0.20 2.52
C ILE A 18 6.84 -1.27 3.10
N LYS A 19 7.37 -0.96 4.29
CA LYS A 19 8.29 -1.84 5.00
C LYS A 19 7.59 -2.47 6.19
N VAL A 20 7.81 -3.78 6.36
CA VAL A 20 7.47 -4.51 7.58
C VAL A 20 8.77 -4.92 8.24
N ASN A 21 8.98 -4.55 9.51
CA ASN A 21 10.22 -4.79 10.26
C ASN A 21 11.50 -4.34 9.52
N GLY A 22 11.42 -3.18 8.85
CA GLY A 22 12.55 -2.59 8.12
C GLY A 22 12.83 -3.21 6.74
N LYS A 23 12.08 -4.24 6.31
CA LYS A 23 12.22 -4.88 4.99
C LYS A 23 11.07 -4.49 4.06
N ALA A 24 11.41 -4.07 2.84
CA ALA A 24 10.46 -3.70 1.79
C ALA A 24 10.15 -4.90 0.88
N GLY A 25 9.07 -4.84 0.10
CA GLY A 25 8.72 -5.86 -0.91
C GLY A 25 8.22 -7.19 -0.34
N ASN A 26 8.08 -7.30 0.98
CA ASN A 26 7.42 -8.40 1.65
C ASN A 26 6.50 -7.82 2.72
N LEU A 27 5.20 -7.79 2.42
CA LEU A 27 4.15 -7.26 3.30
C LEU A 27 3.83 -8.21 4.48
N GLY A 28 4.83 -8.94 4.94
CA GLY A 28 4.75 -9.83 6.11
C GLY A 28 3.79 -11.01 5.94
N GLY A 29 3.58 -11.50 4.72
CA GLY A 29 2.68 -12.63 4.47
C GLY A 29 1.18 -12.32 4.68
N GLY A 30 0.78 -11.05 4.56
CA GLY A 30 -0.61 -10.61 4.72
C GLY A 30 -0.85 -9.70 5.92
N VAL A 31 0.17 -9.46 6.76
CA VAL A 31 0.10 -8.52 7.90
C VAL A 31 -0.25 -7.09 7.46
N VAL A 32 0.21 -6.69 6.28
CA VAL A 32 -0.23 -5.47 5.61
C VAL A 32 -0.88 -5.86 4.29
N THR A 33 -2.13 -5.44 4.07
CA THR A 33 -2.85 -5.63 2.81
C THR A 33 -3.16 -4.28 2.17
N ILE A 34 -3.08 -4.26 0.85
CA ILE A 34 -3.32 -3.07 0.03
C ILE A 34 -4.35 -3.47 -1.01
N GLU A 35 -5.47 -2.76 -1.03
CA GLU A 35 -6.58 -3.02 -1.95
C GLU A 35 -6.94 -1.75 -2.68
N ARG A 36 -7.15 -1.86 -4.00
CA ARG A 36 -7.56 -0.74 -4.84
C ARG A 36 -8.99 -0.90 -5.32
N SER A 37 -9.76 0.18 -5.21
CA SER A 37 -11.13 0.32 -5.70
C SER A 37 -11.24 1.59 -6.54
N LYS A 38 -11.01 1.46 -7.86
CA LYS A 38 -10.94 2.58 -8.83
C LYS A 38 -10.05 3.73 -8.35
N SER A 39 -10.64 4.71 -7.67
CA SER A 39 -10.00 5.94 -7.18
C SER A 39 -9.62 5.90 -5.69
N LYS A 40 -9.88 4.79 -5.00
CA LYS A 40 -9.58 4.59 -3.58
C LYS A 40 -8.54 3.49 -3.40
N ILE A 41 -7.56 3.74 -2.52
CA ILE A 41 -6.67 2.70 -1.99
C ILE A 41 -6.94 2.54 -0.49
N THR A 42 -7.12 1.30 -0.07
CA THR A 42 -7.24 0.92 1.33
C THR A 42 -5.96 0.19 1.73
N VAL A 43 -5.33 0.64 2.81
CA VAL A 43 -4.20 -0.06 3.43
C VAL A 43 -4.65 -0.52 4.81
N THR A 44 -4.64 -1.83 5.02
CA THR A 44 -4.98 -2.45 6.30
C THR A 44 -3.73 -3.03 6.91
N SER A 45 -3.51 -2.81 8.20
CA SER A 45 -2.35 -3.34 8.93
C SER A 45 -2.81 -3.98 10.23
N GLU A 46 -2.32 -5.19 10.49
CA GLU A 46 -2.54 -5.92 11.75
C GLU A 46 -1.49 -5.59 12.82
N VAL A 47 -0.44 -4.85 12.43
CA VAL A 47 0.63 -4.36 13.31
C VAL A 47 0.61 -2.83 13.40
N PRO A 48 1.30 -2.23 14.40
CA PRO A 48 1.43 -0.78 14.49
C PRO A 48 1.95 -0.19 13.18
N PHE A 49 1.14 0.65 12.56
CA PHE A 49 1.43 1.28 11.28
C PHE A 49 0.95 2.73 11.29
N SER A 50 1.68 3.60 10.61
CA SER A 50 1.42 5.04 10.59
C SER A 50 1.29 5.51 9.15
N LYS A 51 0.39 6.48 8.93
CA LYS A 51 0.22 7.15 7.63
C LYS A 51 1.18 8.33 7.41
N ARG A 52 1.97 8.69 8.43
CA ARG A 52 2.81 9.89 8.45
C ARG A 52 3.97 9.82 7.47
#